data_AF-A0A7K9R9H9-F1
#
_entry.id   AF-A0A7K9R9H9-F1
#
_cell.length_a   1.000
_cell.length_b   1.000
_cell.length_c   1.000
_cell.angle_alpha   90.00
_cell.angle_beta   90.00
_cell.angle_gamma   90.00
#
_symmetry.space_group_name_H-M   'P 1'
#
loop_
_entity.id
_entity.type
_entity.pdbx_description
1 polymer ?
#
loop_
_entity_poly.entity_id
_entity_poly.type
_entity_poly.pdbx_seq_one_letter_code
_entity_poly.pdbx_strand_id
1 'polypeptide(L)'
;AALQKLRGTSDLSAELEEMLAEQAAVKGQRAKSPWELFQSPALRWQLASIVVLSSAMQLCGNDSMYFYAAYVFQEAGIPEDKIPYVVIGTGSCELITSVTCNMIIDYAGRRPLLLGGYIFMAGWAIVFMVALSQQTQISWMPYLSMACIFAYILSFGIGPAGVTGVLPTELFDQMSRPAAYMICGSLLWFNLFLVGTAFPFIVKSLGHFCYIPFLVVCVCTALYVWFFLPETKGKSFLEISEEFRKRNFKTKTRGGFYKGPEEIKTTTL
;
A
#
# COMPACT_ATOMS: atom_id res chain seq x y z
N ALA A 1 -9.16 -7.87 30.60
CA ALA A 1 -8.08 -8.75 31.13
C ALA A 1 -6.87 -8.85 30.18
N ALA A 2 -7.01 -9.33 28.94
CA ALA A 2 -5.87 -9.43 28.00
C ALA A 2 -5.26 -8.06 27.60
N LEU A 3 -6.11 -7.05 27.35
CA LEU A 3 -5.68 -5.68 27.02
C LEU A 3 -4.88 -4.98 28.12
N GLN A 4 -5.32 -5.08 29.38
CA GLN A 4 -4.56 -4.59 30.54
C GLN A 4 -3.20 -5.29 30.69
N LYS A 5 -3.11 -6.56 30.27
CA LYS A 5 -1.86 -7.34 30.34
C LYS A 5 -0.86 -6.98 29.23
N LEU A 6 -1.33 -6.46 28.10
CA LEU A 6 -0.52 -6.10 26.92
C LEU A 6 -0.01 -4.64 26.95
N ARG A 7 -0.75 -3.70 27.53
CA ARG A 7 -0.40 -2.26 27.54
C ARG A 7 -0.12 -1.66 28.93
N GLY A 8 -0.45 -2.35 30.02
CA GLY A 8 -0.37 -1.78 31.37
C GLY A 8 -1.44 -0.72 31.65
N THR A 9 -1.33 -0.05 32.81
CA THR A 9 -2.29 0.92 33.39
C THR A 9 -2.24 2.30 32.71
N SER A 10 -2.39 2.35 31.39
CA SER A 10 -2.74 3.58 30.67
C SER A 10 -4.25 3.70 30.58
N ASP A 11 -4.76 4.92 30.37
CA ASP A 11 -6.19 5.24 30.32
C ASP A 11 -6.90 4.49 29.15
N LEU A 12 -7.28 3.24 29.44
CA LEU A 12 -7.87 2.26 28.52
C LEU A 12 -9.38 2.50 28.32
N SER A 13 -9.95 3.50 28.99
CA SER A 13 -11.37 3.78 29.02
C SER A 13 -11.90 4.12 27.62
N ALA A 14 -11.23 5.01 26.89
CA ALA A 14 -11.62 5.42 25.54
C ALA A 14 -11.49 4.29 24.50
N GLU A 15 -10.38 3.53 24.50
CA GLU A 15 -10.20 2.38 23.58
C GLU A 15 -11.17 1.24 23.91
N LEU A 16 -11.45 1.01 25.20
CA LEU A 16 -12.42 0.00 25.63
C LEU A 16 -13.84 0.42 25.26
N GLU A 17 -14.19 1.70 25.39
CA GLU A 17 -15.46 2.24 24.90
C GLU A 17 -15.58 2.12 23.39
N GLU A 18 -14.51 2.39 22.62
CA GLU A 18 -14.48 2.21 21.17
C GLU A 18 -14.66 0.73 20.79
N MET A 19 -13.92 -0.19 21.42
CA MET A 19 -14.09 -1.63 21.21
C MET A 19 -15.47 -2.12 21.63
N LEU A 20 -16.03 -1.63 22.73
CA LEU A 20 -17.38 -2.00 23.19
C LEU A 20 -18.46 -1.41 22.29
N ALA A 21 -18.26 -0.21 21.74
CA ALA A 21 -19.15 0.40 20.76
C ALA A 21 -19.11 -0.37 19.42
N GLU A 22 -17.92 -0.77 18.96
CA GLU A 22 -17.76 -1.68 17.82
C GLU A 22 -18.44 -3.01 18.12
N GLN A 23 -18.19 -3.61 19.29
CA GLN A 23 -18.79 -4.90 19.67
C GLN A 23 -20.31 -4.83 19.84
N ALA A 24 -20.84 -3.68 20.27
CA ALA A 24 -22.28 -3.41 20.35
C ALA A 24 -22.91 -3.19 18.98
N ALA A 25 -22.22 -2.51 18.05
CA ALA A 25 -22.63 -2.38 16.66
C ALA A 25 -22.55 -3.71 15.89
N VAL A 26 -21.68 -4.62 16.33
CA VAL A 26 -21.40 -5.92 15.72
C VAL A 26 -22.17 -7.08 16.39
N LYS A 27 -22.78 -6.86 17.56
CA LYS A 27 -23.49 -7.90 18.32
C LYS A 27 -24.63 -8.49 17.48
N GLY A 28 -24.43 -9.72 16.99
CA GLY A 28 -25.39 -10.45 16.15
C GLY A 28 -25.08 -10.48 14.65
N GLN A 29 -23.99 -9.85 14.18
CA GLN A 29 -23.58 -9.92 12.78
C GLN A 29 -22.56 -11.06 12.55
N ARG A 30 -22.61 -11.69 11.36
CA ARG A 30 -21.67 -12.73 10.94
C ARG A 30 -20.49 -12.09 10.19
N ALA A 31 -19.32 -12.74 10.17
CA ALA A 31 -18.23 -12.34 9.29
C ALA A 31 -18.75 -12.28 7.84
N LYS A 32 -18.52 -11.15 7.15
CA LYS A 32 -19.06 -10.92 5.81
C LYS A 32 -18.36 -11.81 4.80
N SER A 33 -19.12 -12.35 3.86
CA SER A 33 -18.54 -13.07 2.72
C SER A 33 -17.76 -12.11 1.81
N PRO A 34 -16.67 -12.56 1.14
CA PRO A 34 -16.00 -11.76 0.11
C PRO A 34 -16.96 -11.20 -0.94
N TRP A 35 -18.00 -11.96 -1.29
CA TRP A 35 -19.01 -11.53 -2.27
C TRP A 35 -19.92 -10.40 -1.74
N GLU A 36 -20.22 -10.40 -0.44
CA GLU A 36 -21.02 -9.36 0.21
C GLU A 36 -20.25 -8.03 0.32
N LEU A 37 -18.91 -8.09 0.38
CA LEU A 37 -18.05 -6.90 0.32
C LEU A 37 -18.15 -6.19 -1.03
N PHE A 38 -18.10 -6.94 -2.13
CA PHE A 38 -18.25 -6.38 -3.49
C PHE A 38 -19.65 -5.79 -3.72
N GLN A 39 -20.68 -6.39 -3.14
CA GLN A 39 -22.06 -5.92 -3.30
C GLN A 39 -22.38 -4.68 -2.47
N SER A 40 -21.70 -4.48 -1.33
CA SER A 40 -21.96 -3.39 -0.38
C SER A 40 -21.58 -2.02 -0.95
N PRO A 41 -22.55 -1.13 -1.29
CA PRO A 41 -22.27 0.17 -1.90
C PRO A 41 -21.47 1.11 -0.98
N ALA A 42 -21.56 0.89 0.34
CA ALA A 42 -20.86 1.67 1.35
C ALA A 42 -19.35 1.37 1.41
N LEU A 43 -18.93 0.17 1.00
CA LEU A 43 -17.53 -0.29 1.10
C LEU A 43 -16.77 -0.21 -0.23
N ARG A 44 -17.44 0.18 -1.33
CA ARG A 44 -16.86 0.13 -2.69
C ARG A 44 -15.56 0.92 -2.82
N TRP A 45 -15.52 2.17 -2.36
CA TRP A 45 -14.29 2.97 -2.43
C TRP A 45 -13.18 2.49 -1.48
N GLN A 46 -13.52 1.91 -0.33
CA GLN A 46 -12.54 1.32 0.59
C GLN A 46 -11.93 0.06 -0.03
N LEU A 47 -12.77 -0.84 -0.55
CA LEU A 47 -12.35 -2.05 -1.25
C LEU A 47 -11.52 -1.71 -2.50
N ALA A 48 -11.99 -0.78 -3.33
CA ALA A 48 -11.25 -0.34 -4.52
C ALA A 48 -9.88 0.23 -4.15
N SER A 49 -9.79 1.05 -3.11
CA SER A 49 -8.51 1.63 -2.68
C SER A 49 -7.53 0.56 -2.21
N ILE A 50 -7.98 -0.41 -1.43
CA ILE A 50 -7.11 -1.49 -0.97
C ILE A 50 -6.71 -2.41 -2.12
N VAL A 51 -7.63 -2.78 -3.01
CA VAL A 51 -7.33 -3.59 -4.20
C VAL A 51 -6.28 -2.90 -5.07
N VAL A 52 -6.42 -1.60 -5.31
CA VAL A 52 -5.45 -0.80 -6.08
C VAL A 52 -4.10 -0.74 -5.37
N LEU A 53 -4.08 -0.43 -4.08
CA LEU A 53 -2.83 -0.27 -3.32
C LEU A 53 -2.09 -1.59 -3.10
N SER A 54 -2.78 -2.69 -2.79
CA SER A 54 -2.18 -4.01 -2.69
C SER A 54 -1.67 -4.50 -4.04
N SER A 55 -2.39 -4.23 -5.13
CA SER A 55 -1.91 -4.56 -6.48
C SER A 55 -0.70 -3.72 -6.87
N ALA A 56 -0.73 -2.42 -6.58
CA ALA A 56 0.39 -1.51 -6.85
C ALA A 56 1.65 -1.88 -6.06
N MET A 57 1.50 -2.30 -4.79
CA MET A 57 2.62 -2.76 -3.97
C MET A 57 3.33 -3.95 -4.62
N GLN A 58 2.61 -4.86 -5.27
CA GLN A 58 3.19 -6.00 -5.98
C GLN A 58 3.72 -5.64 -7.38
N LEU A 59 2.96 -4.80 -8.09
CA LEU A 59 3.24 -4.36 -9.46
C LEU A 59 4.29 -3.25 -9.53
N CYS A 60 4.79 -2.75 -8.40
CA CYS A 60 5.89 -1.78 -8.38
C CYS A 60 7.24 -2.43 -8.72
N GLY A 61 7.33 -3.76 -8.86
CA GLY A 61 8.55 -4.42 -9.34
C GLY A 61 9.64 -4.63 -8.30
N ASN A 62 9.32 -4.58 -7.00
CA ASN A 62 10.28 -4.91 -5.93
C ASN A 62 10.85 -6.34 -6.09
N ASP A 63 10.00 -7.33 -6.32
CA ASP A 63 10.46 -8.72 -6.53
C ASP A 63 11.29 -8.87 -7.80
N SER A 64 10.92 -8.17 -8.87
CA SER A 64 11.72 -8.09 -10.09
C SER A 64 13.11 -7.49 -9.82
N MET A 65 13.20 -6.52 -8.88
CA MET A 65 14.47 -5.91 -8.49
C MET A 65 15.34 -6.91 -7.74
N TYR A 66 14.77 -7.72 -6.85
CA TYR A 66 15.49 -8.81 -6.19
C TYR A 66 16.01 -9.87 -7.17
N PHE A 67 15.21 -10.27 -8.16
CA PHE A 67 15.67 -11.20 -9.19
C PHE A 67 16.81 -10.62 -10.03
N TYR A 68 16.75 -9.32 -10.35
CA TYR A 68 17.78 -8.65 -11.13
C TYR A 68 19.00 -8.26 -10.30
N ALA A 69 18.86 -8.12 -8.98
CA ALA A 69 19.94 -7.73 -8.08
C ALA A 69 21.11 -8.71 -8.14
N ALA A 70 20.83 -10.02 -8.18
CA ALA A 70 21.86 -11.04 -8.30
C ALA A 70 22.71 -10.85 -9.57
N TYR A 71 22.06 -10.59 -10.70
CA TYR A 71 22.76 -10.31 -11.97
C TYR A 71 23.61 -9.03 -11.89
N VAL A 72 23.06 -7.94 -11.37
CA VAL A 72 23.79 -6.66 -11.26
C VAL A 72 24.97 -6.76 -10.28
N PHE A 73 24.83 -7.50 -9.19
CA PHE A 73 25.92 -7.70 -8.22
C PHE A 73 27.07 -8.52 -8.84
N GLN A 74 26.75 -9.52 -9.65
CA GLN A 74 27.75 -10.27 -10.41
C GLN A 74 28.50 -9.37 -11.41
N GLU A 75 27.78 -8.55 -12.18
CA GLU A 75 28.37 -7.58 -13.11
C GLU A 75 29.19 -6.50 -12.40
N ALA A 76 28.89 -6.19 -11.13
CA ALA A 76 29.70 -5.30 -10.30
C ALA A 76 30.98 -5.96 -9.76
N GLY A 77 31.24 -7.23 -10.09
CA GLY A 77 32.42 -7.97 -9.68
C GLY A 77 32.31 -8.63 -8.30
N ILE A 78 31.10 -8.76 -7.75
CA ILE A 78 30.87 -9.53 -6.52
C ILE A 78 30.95 -11.03 -6.87
N PRO A 79 31.82 -11.80 -6.20
CA PRO A 79 31.90 -13.25 -6.40
C PRO A 79 30.54 -13.93 -6.18
N GLU A 80 30.20 -14.92 -7.02
CA GLU A 80 28.90 -15.61 -6.98
C GLU A 80 28.59 -16.24 -5.61
N ASP A 81 29.63 -16.72 -4.89
CA ASP A 81 29.53 -17.26 -3.53
C ASP A 81 29.08 -16.21 -2.50
N LYS A 82 29.31 -14.92 -2.78
CA LYS A 82 28.97 -13.80 -1.89
C LYS A 82 27.63 -13.14 -2.22
N ILE A 83 27.10 -13.33 -3.43
CA ILE A 83 25.83 -12.71 -3.86
C ILE A 83 24.68 -13.02 -2.89
N PRO A 84 24.46 -14.28 -2.43
CA PRO A 84 23.38 -14.57 -1.48
C PRO A 84 23.50 -13.77 -0.18
N TYR A 85 24.72 -13.56 0.34
CA TYR A 85 24.95 -12.78 1.55
C TYR A 85 24.60 -11.30 1.37
N VAL A 86 24.90 -10.72 0.21
CA VAL A 86 24.54 -9.34 -0.11
C VAL A 86 23.02 -9.20 -0.25
N VAL A 87 22.35 -10.16 -0.88
CA VAL A 87 20.89 -10.19 -0.98
C VAL A 87 20.24 -10.31 0.40
N ILE A 88 20.75 -11.18 1.28
CA ILE A 88 20.29 -11.28 2.67
C ILE A 88 20.51 -9.97 3.43
N GLY A 89 21.65 -9.31 3.24
CA GLY A 89 21.91 -7.99 3.81
C GLY A 89 20.90 -6.95 3.34
N THR A 90 20.58 -6.95 2.05
CA THR A 90 19.58 -6.05 1.44
C THR A 90 18.20 -6.25 2.05
N GLY A 91 17.75 -7.51 2.17
CA GLY A 91 16.47 -7.84 2.80
C GLY A 91 16.44 -7.52 4.30
N SER A 92 17.58 -7.65 4.99
CA SER A 92 17.70 -7.24 6.40
C SER A 92 17.53 -5.72 6.56
N CYS A 93 18.14 -4.94 5.67
CA CYS A 93 17.97 -3.50 5.63
C CYS A 93 16.52 -3.10 5.31
N GLU A 94 15.86 -3.79 4.37
CA GLU A 94 14.43 -3.59 4.08
C GLU A 94 13.58 -3.82 5.33
N LEU A 95 13.82 -4.92 6.05
CA LEU A 95 13.10 -5.26 7.27
C LEU A 95 13.27 -4.18 8.35
N ILE A 96 14.50 -3.75 8.61
CA ILE A 96 14.80 -2.67 9.57
C ILE A 96 14.07 -1.38 9.16
N THR A 97 14.06 -1.08 7.86
CA THR A 97 13.44 0.12 7.32
C THR A 97 11.92 0.07 7.42
N SER A 98 11.32 -1.10 7.17
CA SER A 98 9.87 -1.34 7.33
C SER A 98 9.43 -1.26 8.79
N VAL A 99 10.22 -1.81 9.72
CA VAL A 99 9.97 -1.66 11.17
C VAL A 99 10.06 -0.18 11.57
N THR A 100 11.10 0.52 11.12
CA THR A 100 11.28 1.96 11.37
C THR A 100 10.13 2.78 10.81
N CYS A 101 9.66 2.43 9.60
CA CYS A 101 8.47 3.03 8.99
C CYS A 101 7.26 2.88 9.90
N ASN A 102 6.98 1.69 10.41
CA ASN A 102 5.86 1.45 11.32
C ASN A 102 5.95 2.26 12.63
N MET A 103 7.15 2.62 13.09
CA MET A 103 7.30 3.52 14.24
C MET A 103 7.05 4.99 13.87
N ILE A 104 7.42 5.40 12.65
CA ILE A 104 7.28 6.77 12.17
C ILE A 104 5.87 7.05 11.62
N ILE A 105 5.13 6.02 11.21
CA ILE A 105 3.82 6.13 10.53
C ILE A 105 2.78 6.89 11.36
N ASP A 106 2.85 6.77 12.70
CA ASP A 106 1.96 7.48 13.61
C ASP A 106 2.31 8.97 13.72
N TYR A 107 3.57 9.34 13.50
CA TYR A 107 4.02 10.72 13.50
C TYR A 107 3.88 11.39 12.12
N ALA A 108 4.28 10.72 11.05
CA ALA A 108 4.28 11.28 9.70
C ALA A 108 2.92 11.19 9.01
N GLY A 109 2.12 10.17 9.32
CA GLY A 109 0.89 9.84 8.61
C GLY A 109 1.12 8.84 7.47
N ARG A 110 0.03 8.23 7.00
CA ARG A 110 0.07 7.09 6.07
C ARG A 110 0.26 7.59 4.63
N ARG A 111 -0.45 8.65 4.25
CA ARG A 111 -0.44 9.22 2.90
C ARG A 111 0.94 9.79 2.49
N PRO A 112 1.63 10.62 3.30
CA PRO A 112 2.93 11.16 2.90
C PRO A 112 4.02 10.10 2.82
N LEU A 113 4.01 9.08 3.70
CA LEU A 113 4.95 7.96 3.64
C LEU A 113 4.76 7.12 2.37
N LEU A 114 3.51 6.80 2.03
CA LEU A 114 3.18 6.03 0.83
C LEU A 114 3.53 6.81 -0.45
N LEU A 115 3.16 8.10 -0.49
CA LEU A 115 3.48 8.98 -1.62
C LEU A 115 4.99 9.17 -1.78
N GLY A 116 5.70 9.46 -0.69
CA GLY A 116 7.15 9.62 -0.68
C GLY A 116 7.86 8.36 -1.15
N GLY A 117 7.44 7.18 -0.65
CA GLY A 117 7.98 5.89 -1.07
C GLY A 117 7.86 5.67 -2.59
N TYR A 118 6.66 5.84 -3.17
CA TYR A 118 6.48 5.68 -4.62
C TYR A 118 7.23 6.72 -5.46
N ILE A 119 7.36 7.97 -4.98
CA ILE A 119 8.16 9.01 -5.66
C ILE A 119 9.65 8.65 -5.64
N PHE A 120 10.19 8.24 -4.49
CA PHE A 120 11.59 7.82 -4.39
C PHE A 120 11.86 6.59 -5.26
N MET A 121 10.97 5.58 -5.22
CA MET A 121 11.07 4.41 -6.10
C MET A 121 11.08 4.80 -7.58
N ALA A 122 10.18 5.69 -8.02
CA ALA A 122 10.17 6.17 -9.40
C ALA A 122 11.49 6.89 -9.76
N GLY A 123 12.01 7.72 -8.87
CA GLY A 123 13.31 8.37 -9.05
C GLY A 123 14.46 7.38 -9.20
N TRP A 124 14.56 6.42 -8.28
CA TRP A 124 15.59 5.38 -8.32
C TRP A 124 15.46 4.46 -9.54
N ALA A 125 14.24 4.16 -10.01
CA ALA A 125 14.01 3.42 -11.24
C ALA A 125 14.57 4.15 -12.48
N ILE A 126 14.41 5.48 -12.55
CA ILE A 126 14.98 6.28 -13.65
C ILE A 126 16.51 6.22 -13.60
N VAL A 127 17.10 6.48 -12.44
CA VAL A 127 18.56 6.46 -12.27
C VAL A 127 19.11 5.06 -12.58
N PHE A 128 18.41 4.02 -12.15
CA PHE A 128 18.77 2.63 -12.44
C PHE A 128 18.75 2.31 -13.94
N MET A 129 17.71 2.72 -14.68
CA MET A 129 17.67 2.52 -16.13
C MET A 129 18.79 3.28 -16.86
N VAL A 130 19.09 4.51 -16.42
CA VAL A 130 20.21 5.30 -16.97
C VAL A 130 21.55 4.59 -16.68
N ALA A 131 21.73 4.08 -15.46
CA ALA A 131 22.93 3.34 -15.08
C ALA A 131 23.08 2.06 -15.93
N LEU A 132 22.01 1.29 -16.14
CA LEU A 132 22.03 0.12 -17.02
C LEU A 132 22.40 0.47 -18.46
N SER A 133 21.91 1.59 -18.99
CA SER A 133 22.20 2.00 -20.38
C SER A 133 23.69 2.33 -20.61
N GLN A 134 24.38 2.77 -19.56
CA GLN A 134 25.79 3.19 -19.62
C GLN A 134 26.74 2.13 -19.04
N GLN A 135 26.23 0.95 -18.68
CA GLN A 135 26.99 -0.10 -18.00
C GLN A 135 28.17 -0.62 -18.83
N THR A 136 28.04 -0.64 -20.16
CA THR A 136 29.10 -1.11 -21.07
C THR A 136 30.13 -0.03 -21.40
N GLN A 137 29.81 1.25 -21.17
CA GLN A 137 30.67 2.39 -21.53
C GLN A 137 31.54 2.84 -20.35
N ILE A 138 31.09 2.60 -19.11
CA ILE A 138 31.68 3.19 -17.91
C ILE A 138 31.85 2.10 -16.83
N SER A 139 33.11 1.86 -16.44
CA SER A 139 33.48 0.79 -15.49
C SER A 139 32.92 0.96 -14.07
N TRP A 140 32.59 2.18 -13.63
CA TRP A 140 32.01 2.43 -12.30
C TRP A 140 30.48 2.30 -12.25
N MET A 141 29.82 2.16 -13.39
CA MET A 141 28.36 2.18 -13.49
C MET A 141 27.65 1.00 -12.80
N PRO A 142 28.19 -0.24 -12.77
CA PRO A 142 27.61 -1.33 -11.98
C PRO A 142 27.47 -1.02 -10.49
N TYR A 143 28.40 -0.26 -9.90
CA TYR A 143 28.30 0.17 -8.49
C TYR A 143 27.14 1.15 -8.28
N LEU A 144 26.88 2.03 -9.26
CA LEU A 144 25.72 2.92 -9.22
C LEU A 144 24.43 2.11 -9.33
N SER A 145 24.36 1.14 -10.24
CA SER A 145 23.21 0.23 -10.38
C SER A 145 22.94 -0.53 -9.08
N MET A 146 23.99 -1.03 -8.43
CA MET A 146 23.91 -1.65 -7.10
C MET A 146 23.34 -0.68 -6.05
N ALA A 147 23.87 0.54 -5.96
CA ALA A 147 23.36 1.54 -5.03
C ALA A 147 21.88 1.90 -5.29
N CYS A 148 21.47 1.96 -6.56
CA CYS A 148 20.08 2.20 -6.94
C CYS A 148 19.16 1.05 -6.52
N ILE A 149 19.59 -0.20 -6.66
CA ILE A 149 18.83 -1.38 -6.15
C ILE A 149 18.60 -1.26 -4.64
N PHE A 150 19.66 -0.98 -3.88
CA PHE A 150 19.55 -0.78 -2.44
C PHE A 150 18.59 0.36 -2.10
N ALA A 151 18.75 1.51 -2.74
CA ALA A 151 17.90 2.67 -2.48
C ALA A 151 16.44 2.44 -2.89
N TYR A 152 16.19 1.68 -3.96
CA TYR A 152 14.86 1.26 -4.41
C TYR A 152 14.16 0.40 -3.34
N ILE A 153 14.85 -0.62 -2.85
CA ILE A 153 14.32 -1.55 -1.83
C ILE A 153 14.11 -0.84 -0.50
N LEU A 154 15.02 0.05 -0.09
CA LEU A 154 14.83 0.87 1.10
C LEU A 154 13.61 1.78 0.96
N SER A 155 13.42 2.41 -0.20
CA SER A 155 12.26 3.26 -0.48
C SER A 155 10.95 2.46 -0.43
N PHE A 156 10.96 1.22 -0.92
CA PHE A 156 9.85 0.28 -0.79
C PHE A 156 9.54 -0.03 0.68
N GLY A 157 10.57 -0.26 1.50
CA GLY A 157 10.44 -0.47 2.94
C GLY A 157 9.83 0.73 3.70
N ILE A 158 10.24 1.96 3.36
CA ILE A 158 9.75 3.19 4.02
C ILE A 158 8.28 3.48 3.70
N GLY A 159 7.80 3.15 2.51
CA GLY A 159 6.45 3.52 2.08
C GLY A 159 5.56 2.30 1.83
N PRO A 160 5.58 1.74 0.61
CA PRO A 160 4.64 0.70 0.20
C PRO A 160 4.55 -0.50 1.14
N ALA A 161 5.68 -1.07 1.59
CA ALA A 161 5.68 -2.27 2.43
C ALA A 161 5.10 -2.00 3.82
N GLY A 162 5.58 -0.96 4.49
CA GLY A 162 5.13 -0.62 5.84
C GLY A 162 3.68 -0.13 5.88
N VAL A 163 3.29 0.76 4.96
CA VAL A 163 1.97 1.40 4.99
C VAL A 163 0.87 0.48 4.45
N THR A 164 1.11 -0.27 3.38
CA THR A 164 0.05 -1.10 2.75
C THR A 164 -0.36 -2.27 3.64
N GLY A 165 0.52 -2.75 4.52
CA GLY A 165 0.21 -3.81 5.48
C GLY A 165 -0.78 -3.39 6.57
N VAL A 166 -0.69 -2.14 7.04
CA VAL A 166 -1.55 -1.59 8.10
C VAL A 166 -2.86 -1.01 7.56
N LEU A 167 -2.89 -0.57 6.31
CA LEU A 167 -4.06 0.11 5.76
C LEU A 167 -5.37 -0.73 5.79
N PRO A 168 -5.35 -2.06 5.56
CA PRO A 168 -6.54 -2.90 5.72
C PRO A 168 -7.11 -2.95 7.14
N THR A 169 -6.27 -2.82 8.17
CA THR A 169 -6.76 -2.83 9.56
C THR A 169 -7.44 -1.52 9.93
N GLU A 170 -7.02 -0.41 9.32
CA GLU A 170 -7.59 0.93 9.51
C GLU A 170 -8.85 1.18 8.66
N LEU A 171 -8.97 0.55 7.48
CA LEU A 171 -10.07 0.79 6.55
C LEU A 171 -11.26 -0.16 6.70
N PHE A 172 -11.07 -1.33 7.32
CA PHE A 172 -12.12 -2.35 7.44
C PHE A 172 -12.49 -2.66 8.89
N ASP A 173 -13.80 -2.78 9.12
CA ASP A 173 -14.35 -3.27 10.38
C ASP A 173 -13.86 -4.70 10.65
N GLN A 174 -13.87 -5.10 11.92
CA GLN A 174 -13.41 -6.43 12.35
C GLN A 174 -14.09 -7.58 11.59
N MET A 175 -15.30 -7.36 11.06
CA MET A 175 -16.13 -8.38 10.41
C MET A 175 -15.85 -8.53 8.91
N SER A 176 -15.37 -7.48 8.24
CA SER A 176 -14.99 -7.47 6.82
C SER A 176 -13.50 -7.71 6.59
N ARG A 177 -12.68 -7.49 7.62
CA ARG A 177 -11.22 -7.65 7.57
C ARG A 177 -10.75 -9.03 7.07
N PRO A 178 -11.31 -10.17 7.51
CA PRO A 178 -10.88 -11.48 7.00
C PRO A 178 -11.15 -11.64 5.50
N ALA A 179 -12.32 -11.21 5.03
CA ALA A 179 -12.68 -11.26 3.62
C ALA A 179 -11.81 -10.32 2.76
N ALA A 180 -11.51 -9.13 3.28
CA ALA A 180 -10.59 -8.19 2.63
C ALA A 180 -9.19 -8.80 2.50
N TYR A 181 -8.64 -9.40 3.56
CA TYR A 181 -7.34 -10.07 3.50
C TYR A 181 -7.30 -11.23 2.50
N MET A 182 -8.38 -12.02 2.40
CA MET A 182 -8.46 -13.07 1.39
C MET A 182 -8.37 -12.51 -0.03
N ILE A 183 -9.10 -11.43 -0.33
CA ILE A 183 -9.07 -10.77 -1.64
C ILE A 183 -7.68 -10.18 -1.91
N CYS A 184 -7.12 -9.44 -0.96
CA CYS A 184 -5.80 -8.81 -1.09
C CYS A 184 -4.69 -9.84 -1.25
N GLY A 185 -4.71 -10.90 -0.44
CA GLY A 185 -3.76 -11.99 -0.52
C GLY A 185 -3.86 -12.71 -1.87
N SER A 186 -5.07 -13.00 -2.34
CA SER A 186 -5.26 -13.63 -3.66
C SER A 186 -4.71 -12.76 -4.79
N LEU A 187 -4.96 -11.45 -4.74
CA LEU A 187 -4.42 -10.48 -5.70
C LEU A 187 -2.89 -10.36 -5.61
N LEU A 188 -2.34 -10.39 -4.40
CA LEU A 188 -0.90 -10.33 -4.16
C LEU A 188 -0.21 -11.51 -4.87
N TRP A 189 -0.65 -12.74 -4.59
CA TRP A 189 -0.09 -13.94 -5.21
C TRP A 189 -0.30 -13.96 -6.73
N PHE A 190 -1.47 -13.53 -7.20
CA PHE A 190 -1.75 -13.44 -8.63
C PHE A 190 -0.83 -12.44 -9.34
N ASN A 191 -0.67 -11.24 -8.78
CA ASN A 191 0.21 -10.21 -9.33
C ASN A 191 1.68 -10.63 -9.25
N LEU A 192 2.10 -11.32 -8.18
CA LEU A 192 3.46 -11.86 -8.06
C LEU A 192 3.73 -12.88 -9.17
N PHE A 193 2.79 -13.80 -9.42
CA PHE A 193 2.89 -14.75 -10.53
C PHE A 193 2.95 -14.04 -11.89
N LEU A 194 2.09 -13.04 -12.10
CA LEU A 194 2.04 -12.27 -13.35
C LEU A 194 3.34 -11.50 -13.59
N VAL A 195 3.87 -10.81 -12.58
CA VAL A 195 5.15 -10.09 -12.70
C VAL A 195 6.31 -11.07 -12.90
N GLY A 196 6.37 -12.15 -12.12
CA GLY A 196 7.43 -13.16 -12.24
C GLY A 196 7.47 -13.83 -13.62
N THR A 197 6.31 -14.06 -14.23
CA THR A 197 6.21 -14.63 -15.58
C THR A 197 6.44 -13.59 -16.67
N ALA A 198 5.96 -12.36 -16.52
CA ALA A 198 6.10 -11.30 -17.52
C ALA A 198 7.49 -10.68 -17.55
N PHE A 199 8.17 -10.58 -16.41
CA PHE A 199 9.43 -9.84 -16.27
C PHE A 199 10.54 -10.33 -17.21
N PRO A 200 10.79 -11.64 -17.41
CA PRO A 200 11.77 -12.10 -18.40
C PRO A 200 11.47 -11.64 -19.83
N PHE A 201 10.19 -11.60 -20.23
CA PHE A 201 9.78 -11.10 -21.55
C PHE A 201 9.97 -9.59 -21.67
N ILE A 202 9.70 -8.85 -20.60
CA ILE A 202 9.93 -7.40 -20.51
C ILE A 202 11.43 -7.11 -20.68
N VAL A 203 12.30 -7.80 -19.95
CA VAL A 203 13.76 -7.64 -20.05
C VAL A 203 14.24 -7.96 -21.47
N LYS A 204 13.76 -9.06 -22.09
CA LYS A 204 14.14 -9.42 -23.47
C LYS A 204 13.69 -8.39 -24.51
N SER A 205 12.54 -7.75 -24.30
CA SER A 205 11.94 -6.82 -25.28
C SER A 205 12.44 -5.39 -25.13
N LEU A 206 12.60 -4.91 -23.90
CA LEU A 206 12.95 -3.52 -23.58
C LEU A 206 14.42 -3.32 -23.19
N GLY A 207 15.18 -4.38 -22.93
CA GLY A 207 16.59 -4.30 -22.54
C GLY A 207 16.79 -3.38 -21.33
N HIS A 208 17.55 -2.30 -21.51
CA HIS A 208 17.83 -1.30 -20.47
C HIS A 208 16.59 -0.53 -19.98
N PHE A 209 15.50 -0.51 -20.76
CA PHE A 209 14.23 0.16 -20.41
C PHE A 209 13.23 -0.78 -19.71
N CYS A 210 13.69 -1.92 -19.20
CA CYS A 210 12.84 -2.94 -18.58
C CYS A 210 12.05 -2.45 -17.35
N TYR A 211 12.46 -1.34 -16.73
CA TYR A 211 11.78 -0.74 -15.57
C TYR A 211 10.70 0.31 -15.90
N ILE A 212 10.50 0.67 -17.17
CA ILE A 212 9.45 1.62 -17.56
C ILE A 212 8.05 1.19 -17.07
N PRO A 213 7.61 -0.07 -17.22
CA PRO A 213 6.29 -0.48 -16.74
C PRO A 213 6.11 -0.27 -15.22
N PHE A 214 7.14 -0.60 -14.44
CA PHE A 214 7.14 -0.41 -12.98
C PHE A 214 7.14 1.06 -12.58
N LEU A 215 7.86 1.90 -13.33
CA LEU A 215 7.84 3.36 -13.16
C LEU A 215 6.44 3.92 -13.39
N VAL A 216 5.76 3.51 -14.46
CA VAL A 216 4.38 3.92 -14.75
C VAL A 216 3.46 3.53 -13.59
N VAL A 217 3.57 2.31 -13.07
CA VAL A 217 2.80 1.87 -11.90
C VAL A 217 3.07 2.74 -10.67
N CYS A 218 4.34 3.04 -10.38
CA CYS A 218 4.71 3.89 -9.23
C CYS A 218 4.12 5.29 -9.36
N VAL A 219 4.23 5.93 -10.53
CA VAL A 219 3.69 7.27 -10.78
C VAL A 219 2.16 7.29 -10.74
N CYS A 220 1.49 6.32 -11.39
CA CYS A 220 0.04 6.20 -11.34
C CYS A 220 -0.45 5.98 -9.90
N THR A 221 0.28 5.21 -9.10
CA THR A 221 -0.08 4.97 -7.70
C THR A 221 0.16 6.20 -6.84
N ALA A 222 1.26 6.93 -7.03
CA ALA A 222 1.51 8.21 -6.37
C ALA A 222 0.38 9.21 -6.66
N LEU A 223 -0.07 9.32 -7.91
CA LEU A 223 -1.22 10.14 -8.29
C LEU A 223 -2.52 9.63 -7.65
N TYR A 224 -2.74 8.32 -7.63
CA TYR A 224 -3.92 7.74 -6.98
C TYR A 224 -3.95 8.08 -5.49
N VAL A 225 -2.84 7.90 -4.78
CA VAL A 225 -2.69 8.23 -3.35
C VAL A 225 -2.89 9.73 -3.12
N TRP A 226 -2.41 10.57 -4.04
CA TRP A 226 -2.61 12.01 -3.94
C TRP A 226 -4.08 12.42 -4.04
N PHE A 227 -4.88 11.84 -4.94
CA PHE A 227 -6.27 12.24 -5.13
C PHE A 227 -7.28 11.45 -4.27
N PHE A 228 -7.07 10.14 -4.14
CA PHE A 228 -8.09 9.21 -3.67
C PHE A 228 -7.91 8.80 -2.21
N LEU A 229 -6.69 8.77 -1.68
CA LEU A 229 -6.43 8.32 -0.31
C LEU A 229 -6.56 9.49 0.69
N PRO A 230 -7.57 9.48 1.58
CA PRO A 230 -7.59 10.41 2.71
C PRO A 230 -6.49 10.07 3.72
N GLU A 231 -6.03 11.07 4.47
CA GLU A 231 -5.12 10.82 5.59
C GLU A 231 -5.89 10.10 6.71
N THR A 232 -5.37 8.95 7.15
CA THR A 232 -5.96 8.11 8.21
C THR A 232 -5.40 8.43 9.59
N LYS A 233 -4.33 9.22 9.68
CA LYS A 233 -3.72 9.64 10.95
C LYS A 233 -4.72 10.34 11.87
N GLY A 234 -4.90 9.80 13.08
CA GLY A 234 -5.64 10.42 14.18
C GLY A 234 -7.16 10.51 13.97
N LYS A 235 -7.70 9.77 13.01
CA LYS A 235 -9.14 9.69 12.75
C LYS A 235 -9.69 8.36 13.24
N SER A 236 -10.90 8.39 13.79
CA SER A 236 -11.61 7.14 14.14
C SER A 236 -12.02 6.36 12.88
N PHE A 237 -12.21 5.04 13.02
CA PHE A 237 -12.72 4.19 11.94
C PHE A 237 -14.02 4.75 11.33
N LEU A 238 -14.91 5.27 12.18
CA LEU A 238 -16.19 5.86 11.77
C LEU A 238 -16.00 7.12 10.91
N GLU A 239 -15.05 7.99 11.23
CA GLU A 239 -14.76 9.20 10.45
C GLU A 239 -14.16 8.86 9.09
N ILE A 240 -13.24 7.89 9.03
CA ILE A 240 -12.65 7.42 7.78
C ILE A 240 -13.75 6.79 6.90
N SER A 241 -14.56 5.92 7.48
CA SER A 241 -15.73 5.32 6.81
C SER A 241 -16.70 6.40 6.33
N GLU A 242 -16.92 7.47 7.10
CA GLU A 242 -17.79 8.57 6.69
C GLU A 242 -17.20 9.41 5.55
N GLU A 243 -15.90 9.65 5.52
CA GLU A 243 -15.22 10.32 4.39
C GLU A 243 -15.33 9.51 3.10
N PHE A 244 -15.09 8.19 3.17
CA PHE A 244 -15.31 7.28 2.06
C PHE A 244 -16.79 7.21 1.65
N ARG A 245 -17.71 7.24 2.62
CA ARG A 245 -19.17 7.28 2.40
C ARG A 245 -19.60 8.57 1.70
N LYS A 246 -19.11 9.74 2.14
CA LYS A 246 -19.37 11.04 1.48
C LYS A 246 -18.92 11.00 0.01
N ARG A 247 -17.82 10.32 -0.31
CA ARG A 247 -17.36 10.07 -1.69
C ARG A 247 -18.23 9.05 -2.45
N ASN A 248 -18.67 7.96 -1.81
CA ASN A 248 -19.59 6.98 -2.39
C ASN A 248 -20.93 7.62 -2.82
N PHE A 249 -21.46 8.54 -2.00
CA PHE A 249 -22.77 9.16 -2.24
C PHE A 249 -22.71 10.47 -3.06
N LYS A 250 -21.58 11.18 -3.14
CA LYS A 250 -21.40 12.30 -4.09
C LYS A 250 -21.60 11.88 -5.55
N THR A 251 -21.24 10.65 -5.90
CA THR A 251 -21.51 10.08 -7.24
C THR A 251 -23.00 9.85 -7.47
N LYS A 252 -23.80 9.65 -6.40
CA LYS A 252 -25.26 9.47 -6.47
C LYS A 252 -26.03 10.79 -6.49
N THR A 253 -25.47 11.89 -5.97
CA THR A 253 -26.13 13.20 -5.94
C THR A 253 -26.09 13.96 -7.28
N ARG A 254 -25.52 13.36 -8.34
CA ARG A 254 -25.58 13.90 -9.71
C ARG A 254 -26.73 13.32 -10.55
N GLY A 255 -27.59 12.49 -9.96
CA GLY A 255 -28.79 11.94 -10.60
C GLY A 255 -29.95 11.87 -9.62
N GLY A 256 -30.79 12.91 -9.60
CA GLY A 256 -32.04 12.92 -8.85
C GLY A 256 -32.20 14.16 -7.97
N PHE A 257 -32.83 15.19 -8.52
CA PHE A 257 -33.52 16.21 -7.74
C PHE A 257 -34.55 15.51 -6.82
N TYR A 258 -34.20 15.32 -5.56
CA TYR A 258 -35.20 15.06 -4.52
C TYR A 258 -35.71 16.41 -4.02
N LYS A 259 -36.94 16.79 -4.41
CA LYS A 259 -37.72 17.80 -3.70
C LYS A 259 -38.10 17.22 -2.34
N GLY A 260 -37.60 17.82 -1.27
CA GLY A 260 -37.98 17.46 0.10
C GLY A 260 -39.46 17.80 0.38
N PRO A 261 -40.07 17.19 1.41
CA PRO A 261 -41.44 17.49 1.81
C PRO A 261 -41.49 18.87 2.49
N GLU A 262 -42.39 19.74 2.01
CA GLU A 262 -42.79 20.94 2.74
C GLU A 262 -43.54 20.54 4.01
N GLU A 263 -42.88 20.59 5.16
CA GLU A 263 -43.54 20.87 6.43
C GLU A 263 -43.52 22.38 6.67
N ILE A 264 -44.61 23.07 6.34
CA ILE A 264 -44.90 24.37 6.94
C ILE A 264 -45.72 24.10 8.21
N LYS A 265 -45.03 24.07 9.35
CA LYS A 265 -45.68 24.23 10.65
C LYS A 265 -45.94 25.71 10.91
N THR A 266 -47.02 25.95 11.65
CA THR A 266 -47.32 27.11 12.50
C THR A 266 -47.91 28.35 11.83
N THR A 267 -49.23 28.52 12.00
CA THR A 267 -49.80 29.81 12.37
C THR A 267 -50.67 29.58 13.58
N THR A 268 -50.15 29.96 14.75
CA THR A 268 -50.92 30.32 15.93
C THR A 268 -51.70 31.60 15.63
N LEU A 269 -53.03 31.52 15.67
CA LEU A 269 -53.95 32.36 16.45
C LEU A 269 -55.39 31.88 16.22
#